data_AF-A0A8T5EW37-F1
#
_entry.id   AF-A0A8T5EW37-F1
#
_cell.length_a   1.000
_cell.length_b   1.000
_cell.length_c   1.000
_cell.angle_alpha   90.00
_cell.angle_beta   90.00
_cell.angle_gamma   90.00
#
_symmetry.space_group_name_H-M   'P 1'
#
loop_
_entity.id
_entity.type
_entity.pdbx_description
1 polymer ?
#
loop_
_entity_poly.entity_id
_entity_poly.type
_entity_poly.pdbx_seq_one_letter_code
_entity_poly.pdbx_strand_id
1 'polypeptide(L)' 'MYSVIGIGSIIFIFGLIFDLQGQSAIGPESSFMYANPNWITYGIGIMVVGITVIGTGIVLNILKIRKIRNQRQEDL' A
#
# COMPACT_ATOMS: atom_id res chain seq x y z
N MET A 1 -10.04 6.26 -8.57
CA MET A 1 -8.89 5.34 -8.76
C MET A 1 -7.66 5.85 -8.07
N TYR A 2 -7.24 7.09 -8.31
CA TYR A 2 -6.12 7.70 -7.57
C TYR A 2 -6.31 7.67 -6.04
N SER A 3 -7.55 7.77 -5.55
CA SER A 3 -7.87 7.59 -4.13
C SER A 3 -7.52 6.19 -3.58
N VAL A 4 -7.68 5.13 -4.38
CA VAL A 4 -7.34 3.75 -3.97
C VAL A 4 -5.82 3.59 -3.89
N ILE A 5 -5.10 4.15 -4.87
CA ILE A 5 -3.64 4.18 -4.87
C ILE A 5 -3.14 4.96 -3.64
N GLY A 6 -3.72 6.12 -3.35
CA GLY A 6 -3.37 6.92 -2.17
C GLY A 6 -3.58 6.16 -0.85
N ILE A 7 -4.72 5.47 -0.69
CA ILE A 7 -4.99 4.63 0.49
C ILE A 7 -3.94 3.52 0.62
N GLY A 8 -3.64 2.82 -0.47
CA GLY A 8 -2.63 1.76 -0.46
C GLY A 8 -1.22 2.27 -0.11
N SER A 9 -0.85 3.46 -0.58
CA SER A 9 0.42 4.10 -0.23
C SER A 9 0.51 4.45 1.25
N ILE A 10 -0.57 4.96 1.86
CA ILE A 10 -0.60 5.26 3.30
C ILE A 10 -0.42 3.97 4.11
N ILE A 11 -1.14 2.90 3.75
CA ILE A 11 -1.01 1.60 4.40
C ILE A 11 0.43 1.09 4.30
N PHE A 12 1.03 1.16 3.12
CA PHE A 12 2.42 0.75 2.91
C PHE A 12 3.40 1.53 3.79
N ILE A 13 3.28 2.86 3.87
CA ILE A 13 4.14 3.71 4.69
C ILE A 13 4.03 3.32 6.17
N PHE A 14 2.83 3.06 6.68
CA PHE A 14 2.67 2.60 8.07
C PHE A 14 3.30 1.22 8.30
N GLY A 15 3.14 0.28 7.36
CA GLY A 15 3.80 -1.02 7.43
C GLY A 15 5.33 -0.89 7.52
N LEU A 16 5.91 -0.01 6.70
CA LEU A 16 7.35 0.29 6.73
C LEU A 16 7.78 0.89 8.07
N ILE A 17 7.01 1.84 8.61
CA ILE A 17 7.31 2.45 9.92
C ILE A 17 7.26 1.41 11.04
N PHE A 18 6.30 0.48 11.02
CA PHE A 18 6.19 -0.56 12.04
C PHE A 18 7.28 -1.61 11.95
N ASP A 19 7.67 -2.00 10.73
CA ASP A 19 8.80 -2.88 10.49
C ASP A 19 10.11 -2.27 11.03
N LEU A 20 10.40 -1.02 10.67
CA LEU A 20 11.60 -0.33 11.12
C LEU A 20 11.62 -0.06 12.63
N GLN A 21 10.47 0.22 13.26
CA GLN A 21 10.37 0.30 14.72
C GLN A 21 10.62 -1.07 15.37
N GLY A 22 10.04 -2.14 14.82
CA GLY A 22 10.27 -3.51 15.28
C GLY A 22 11.75 -3.92 15.24
N GLN A 23 12.48 -3.45 14.24
CA GLN A 23 13.93 -3.63 14.09
C GLN A 23 14.78 -2.68 14.94
N SER A 24 14.17 -1.84 15.79
CA SER A 24 14.86 -0.82 16.58
C SER A 24 15.59 0.25 15.76
N ALA A 25 15.33 0.33 14.45
CA ALA A 25 16.02 1.28 13.57
C ALA A 25 15.50 2.71 13.73
N ILE A 26 14.22 2.87 14.08
CA ILE A 26 13.57 4.17 14.30
C ILE A 26 12.63 4.11 15.51
N GLY A 27 12.23 5.28 16.01
CA GLY A 27 11.26 5.41 17.10
C GLY A 27 11.87 5.40 18.51
N PRO A 28 11.09 5.77 19.53
CA PRO A 28 11.57 5.83 20.91
C PRO A 28 11.65 4.42 21.52
N GLU A 29 12.67 4.18 22.35
CA GLU A 29 12.85 2.90 23.06
C GLU A 29 11.69 2.56 24.01
N SER A 30 10.94 3.57 24.47
CA SER A 30 9.73 3.38 25.28
C SER A 30 8.51 2.93 24.47
N SER A 31 8.58 2.90 23.13
CA SER A 31 7.50 2.44 22.28
C SER A 31 7.28 0.94 22.47
N PHE A 32 6.01 0.52 22.56
CA PHE A 32 5.60 -0.90 22.55
C PHE A 32 6.11 -1.66 21.30
N MET A 33 6.38 -0.93 20.22
CA MET A 33 6.82 -1.49 18.95
C MET A 33 8.34 -1.66 18.87
N TYR A 34 9.11 -0.93 19.68
CA TYR A 34 10.57 -0.91 19.58
C TYR A 34 11.16 -2.27 19.97
N ALA A 35 12.14 -2.77 19.21
CA ALA A 35 12.82 -4.05 19.44
C ALA A 35 11.88 -5.27 19.51
N ASN A 36 10.73 -5.23 18.83
CA ASN A 36 9.70 -6.26 18.95
C ASN A 36 9.52 -7.04 17.63
N PRO A 37 9.88 -8.34 17.58
CA PRO A 37 9.86 -9.13 16.35
C PRO A 37 8.45 -9.39 15.79
N ASN A 38 7.41 -9.28 16.62
CA ASN A 38 6.03 -9.38 16.14
C ASN A 38 5.70 -8.19 15.22
N TRP A 39 6.17 -6.99 15.57
CA TRP A 39 5.93 -5.77 14.79
C TRP A 39 6.71 -5.74 13.47
N ILE A 40 7.84 -6.44 13.38
CA ILE A 40 8.52 -6.72 12.11
C ILE A 40 7.58 -7.51 11.18
N THR A 41 7.05 -8.63 11.68
CA THR A 41 6.16 -9.50 10.89
C THR A 41 4.87 -8.79 10.50
N TYR A 42 4.26 -8.04 11.42
CA TYR A 42 3.06 -7.27 11.13
C TYR A 42 3.34 -6.12 10.15
N GLY A 43 4.47 -5.43 10.27
CA GLY A 43 4.91 -4.40 9.34
C GLY A 43 5.00 -4.92 7.91
N ILE A 44 5.67 -6.07 7.73
CA ILE A 44 5.74 -6.76 6.43
C ILE A 44 4.35 -7.12 5.90
N GLY A 45 3.48 -7.71 6.73
CA GLY A 45 2.12 -8.03 6.35
C GLY A 45 1.33 -6.81 5.88
N ILE A 46 1.44 -5.70 6.60
CA ILE A 46 0.78 -4.42 6.25
C ILE A 46 1.35 -3.86 4.94
N MET A 47 2.67 -3.94 4.72
CA MET A 47 3.28 -3.53 3.44
C MET A 47 2.73 -4.33 2.26
N VAL A 48 2.60 -5.66 2.39
CA VAL A 48 2.02 -6.54 1.35
C VAL A 48 0.56 -6.16 1.04
N VAL A 49 -0.23 -5.86 2.08
CA VAL A 49 -1.61 -5.37 1.89
C VAL A 49 -1.61 -4.03 1.14
N GLY A 50 -0.75 -3.09 1.51
CA GLY A 50 -0.62 -1.80 0.83
C GLY A 50 -0.30 -1.94 -0.66
N ILE A 51 0.68 -2.80 -1.00
CA ILE A 51 1.06 -3.12 -2.39
C ILE A 51 -0.13 -3.72 -3.15
N THR A 52 -0.89 -4.63 -2.54
CA THR A 52 -2.06 -5.26 -3.15
C THR A 52 -3.16 -4.25 -3.46
N VAL A 53 -3.40 -3.28 -2.56
CA VAL A 53 -4.36 -2.20 -2.76
C VAL A 53 -3.92 -1.27 -3.89
N ILE A 54 -2.63 -0.91 -3.94
CA ILE A 54 -2.06 -0.10 -5.03
C ILE A 54 -2.22 -0.82 -6.37
N GLY A 55 -1.81 -2.09 -6.44
CA GLY A 55 -1.93 -2.92 -7.64
C GLY A 55 -3.37 -3.00 -8.15
N THR A 56 -4.32 -3.21 -7.24
CA THR A 56 -5.76 -3.20 -7.56
C THR A 56 -6.20 -1.84 -8.12
N GLY A 57 -5.78 -0.74 -7.50
CA GLY A 57 -6.08 0.62 -7.97
C GLY A 57 -5.56 0.89 -9.39
N ILE A 58 -4.37 0.40 -9.71
CA ILE A 58 -3.75 0.51 -11.05
C ILE A 58 -4.52 -0.34 -12.07
N VAL A 59 -4.79 -1.62 -11.77
CA VAL A 59 -5.51 -2.52 -12.68
C VAL A 59 -6.89 -1.95 -13.03
N LEU A 60 -7.65 -1.48 -12.03
CA LEU A 60 -8.96 -0.87 -12.27
C LEU A 60 -8.86 0.39 -13.14
N ASN A 61 -7.83 1.21 -12.97
CA ASN A 61 -7.61 2.40 -13.81
C ASN A 61 -7.35 2.01 -15.26
N ILE A 62 -6.47 1.02 -15.49
CA ILE A 62 -6.17 0.53 -16.84
C ILE A 62 -7.43 -0.04 -17.51
N LEU A 63 -8.22 -0.84 -16.80
CA LEU A 63 -9.47 -1.40 -17.32
C LEU A 63 -10.47 -0.32 -17.70
N LYS A 64 -10.61 0.73 -16.89
CA LYS A 64 -11.48 1.87 -17.21
C LYS A 64 -11.01 2.63 -18.45
N ILE A 65 -9.71 2.89 -18.58
CA ILE A 65 -9.15 3.57 -19.75
C ILE A 65 -9.38 2.74 -21.01
N ARG A 66 -9.18 1.42 -20.94
CA ARG A 66 -9.45 0.50 -22.07
C ARG A 66 -10.92 0.54 -22.48
N LYS A 67 -11.85 0.50 -21.52
CA LYS A 67 -13.28 0.59 -21.79
C LYS A 67 -13.65 1.90 -22.52
N ILE A 68 -13.19 3.04 -22.03
CA ILE A 68 -13.47 4.36 -22.65
C ILE A 68 -12.91 4.46 -24.07
N ARG A 69 -11.72 3.89 -24.31
CA ARG A 69 -11.09 3.89 -25.63
C ARG A 69 -11.91 3.09 -26.63
N ASN A 70 -12.38 1.91 -26.26
CA ASN A 70 -13.15 1.05 -27.15
C ASN A 70 -14.48 1.70 -27.55
N GLN A 71 -15.20 2.32 -26.61
CA GLN A 71 -16.45 3.03 -26.91
C GLN A 71 -16.24 4.16 -27.94
N ARG A 72 -15.16 4.95 -27.80
CA ARG A 72 -14.85 6.02 -28.76
C ARG A 72 -14.57 5.52 -30.18
N GLN A 73 -14.12 4.28 -30.35
CA GLN A 73 -13.90 3.71 -31.68
C GLN A 73 -15.19 3.21 -32.32
N GLU A 74 -16.20 2.86 -31.54
CA GLU A 74 -17.53 2.47 -32.02
C GLU A 74 -18.37 3.70 -32.42
N ASP A 75 -18.12 4.86 -31.80
CA ASP A 75 -18.82 6.13 -32.09
C ASP A 75 -18.29 6.88 -33.34
N LEU A 76 -17.21 6.40 -33.98
CA LEU A 76 -16.55 7.00 -35.17
C LEU A 76 -16.93 6.26 -36.46
#